data_AF-R5L2K6-F1
#
_entry.id   AF-R5L2K6-F1
#
_cell.length_a   1.000
_cell.length_b   1.000
_cell.length_c   1.000
_cell.angle_alpha   90.00
_cell.angle_beta   90.00
_cell.angle_gamma   90.00
#
_symmetry.space_group_name_H-M   'P 1'
#
loop_
_entity.id
_entity.type
_entity.pdbx_description
1 polymer ?
#
loop_
_entity_poly.entity_id
_entity_poly.type
_entity_poly.pdbx_seq_one_letter_code
_entity_poly.pdbx_strand_id
1 'polypeptide(L)'
;MNFRKIAAAAVSAALALALTACAQQEGSGSAGSGSGSDEYVLKVGEVQGALCHAPLQVAMEKGYLDDEGIKWERVDFGGSDIQAALGSGMIDCGFGLVGKFIQPIENGLNMVITSGMHTGCTKLLVRADSGIESVADLKGRTIGVSSLASSEAITAKRALWQVPRR
;
A
#
# COMPACT_ATOMS: atom_id res chain seq x y z
N MET A 1 24.86 -49.86 38.28
CA MET A 1 25.47 -48.70 37.59
C MET A 1 24.36 -47.70 37.32
N ASN A 2 24.37 -46.55 38.01
CA ASN A 2 23.16 -45.75 38.24
C ASN A 2 22.82 -44.86 37.03
N PHE A 3 21.76 -45.22 36.28
CA PHE A 3 21.25 -44.52 35.09
C PHE A 3 21.06 -43.00 35.27
N ARG A 4 20.76 -42.55 36.49
CA ARG A 4 20.60 -41.12 36.83
C ARG A 4 21.89 -40.30 36.65
N LYS A 5 23.07 -40.92 36.80
CA LYS A 5 24.37 -40.25 36.62
C LYS A 5 24.77 -40.12 35.15
N ILE A 6 24.26 -41.00 34.29
CA ILE A 6 24.52 -41.00 32.84
C ILE A 6 23.68 -39.92 32.14
N ALA A 7 22.42 -39.76 32.55
CA ALA A 7 21.55 -38.71 32.02
C ALA A 7 22.04 -37.28 32.34
N ALA A 8 22.59 -37.07 33.54
CA ALA A 8 23.13 -35.76 33.93
C ALA A 8 24.41 -35.37 33.16
N ALA A 9 25.22 -36.34 32.74
CA ALA A 9 26.42 -36.09 31.95
C ALA A 9 26.10 -35.74 30.48
N ALA A 10 25.03 -36.31 29.92
CA ALA A 10 24.62 -36.06 28.53
C ALA A 10 24.02 -34.67 28.32
N VAL A 11 23.29 -34.12 29.31
CA VAL A 11 22.67 -32.79 29.21
C VAL A 11 23.72 -31.67 29.30
N SER A 12 24.79 -31.86 30.08
CA SER A 12 25.87 -30.87 30.20
C SER A 12 26.74 -30.75 28.95
N ALA A 13 26.87 -31.83 28.16
CA ALA A 13 27.64 -31.80 26.91
C ALA A 13 26.89 -31.10 25.76
N ALA A 14 25.56 -31.17 25.74
CA ALA A 14 24.75 -30.53 24.71
C ALA A 14 24.71 -28.99 24.85
N LEU A 15 24.84 -28.46 26.06
CA LEU A 15 24.80 -27.02 26.31
C LEU A 15 26.11 -26.31 25.94
N ALA A 16 27.24 -27.01 25.95
CA ALA A 16 28.54 -26.46 25.56
C ALA A 16 28.70 -26.28 24.04
N LEU A 17 27.98 -27.07 23.23
CA LEU A 17 28.02 -27.01 21.76
C LEU A 17 27.18 -25.84 21.18
N ALA A 18 26.35 -25.19 21.98
CA ALA A 18 25.48 -24.10 21.51
C ALA A 18 26.16 -22.71 21.55
N LEU A 19 27.30 -22.55 22.23
CA LEU A 19 27.95 -21.25 22.39
C LEU A 19 29.05 -20.93 21.35
N THR A 20 29.47 -21.91 20.52
CA THR A 20 30.52 -21.70 19.50
C THR A 20 29.98 -21.29 18.13
N ALA A 21 28.67 -21.18 17.94
CA ALA A 21 28.07 -20.85 16.63
C ALA A 21 28.01 -19.35 16.30
N CYS A 22 28.42 -18.46 17.21
CA CYS A 22 28.37 -17.00 16.98
C CYS A 22 29.74 -16.32 16.88
N ALA A 23 30.84 -17.08 16.82
CA ALA A 23 32.20 -16.52 16.77
C ALA A 23 32.96 -16.98 15.51
N GLN A 24 32.45 -16.64 14.32
CA GLN A 24 33.25 -16.71 13.09
C GLN A 24 32.61 -15.84 11.98
N GLN A 25 32.78 -14.51 12.04
CA GLN A 25 32.70 -13.70 10.83
C GLN A 25 33.52 -12.41 10.96
N GLU A 26 34.84 -12.56 10.83
CA GLU A 26 35.69 -11.48 10.33
C GLU A 26 36.47 -11.99 9.11
N GLY A 27 36.20 -11.35 7.97
CA GLY A 27 37.18 -11.10 6.91
C GLY A 27 37.69 -12.29 6.07
N SER A 28 37.01 -12.58 4.97
CA SER A 28 37.73 -12.78 3.69
C SER A 28 36.87 -12.22 2.55
N GLY A 29 37.27 -11.02 2.10
CA GLY A 29 36.74 -10.44 0.88
C GLY A 29 37.13 -11.32 -0.30
N SER A 30 36.15 -12.01 -0.85
CA SER A 30 36.18 -12.43 -2.25
C SER A 30 35.17 -11.55 -2.96
N ALA A 31 35.68 -10.62 -3.77
CA ALA A 31 34.88 -9.87 -4.72
C ALA A 31 34.36 -10.85 -5.79
N GLY A 32 33.34 -11.62 -5.42
CA GLY A 32 32.41 -12.18 -6.37
C GLY A 32 31.62 -11.02 -6.94
N SER A 33 32.02 -10.57 -8.13
CA SER A 33 31.16 -9.80 -9.01
C SER A 33 29.89 -10.62 -9.25
N GLY A 34 28.89 -10.40 -8.40
CA GLY A 34 27.54 -10.90 -8.57
C GLY A 34 26.91 -10.21 -9.77
N SER A 35 27.23 -10.68 -10.98
CA SER A 35 26.35 -10.51 -12.13
C SER A 35 25.16 -11.44 -11.92
N GLY A 36 24.12 -10.90 -11.31
CA GLY A 36 22.92 -11.65 -11.00
C GLY A 36 21.97 -10.86 -10.11
N SER A 37 21.69 -9.60 -10.46
CA SER A 37 20.36 -9.11 -10.13
C SER A 37 19.41 -9.84 -11.08
N ASP A 38 18.60 -10.75 -10.57
CA ASP A 38 17.31 -10.98 -11.21
C ASP A 38 16.71 -9.59 -11.39
N GLU A 39 16.58 -9.15 -12.64
CA GLU A 39 16.17 -7.78 -12.95
C GLU A 39 14.74 -7.61 -12.44
N TYR A 40 14.58 -6.78 -11.42
CA TYR A 40 13.31 -6.64 -10.70
C TYR A 40 12.21 -6.17 -11.65
N VAL A 41 11.09 -6.89 -11.67
CA VAL A 41 9.90 -6.54 -12.45
C VAL A 41 8.92 -5.82 -11.54
N LEU A 42 8.66 -4.54 -11.83
CA LEU A 42 7.71 -3.71 -11.10
C LEU A 42 6.26 -4.12 -11.41
N LYS A 43 5.51 -4.59 -10.41
CA LYS A 43 4.08 -4.90 -10.55
C LYS A 43 3.24 -3.65 -10.41
N VAL A 44 2.75 -3.15 -11.53
CA VAL A 44 1.92 -1.95 -11.61
C VAL A 44 0.45 -2.36 -11.53
N GLY A 45 -0.18 -2.05 -10.40
CA GLY A 45 -1.58 -2.33 -10.16
C GLY A 45 -2.50 -1.36 -10.89
N GLU A 46 -3.48 -1.89 -11.62
CA GLU A 46 -4.48 -1.10 -12.32
C GLU A 46 -5.91 -1.59 -12.07
N VAL A 47 -6.83 -0.63 -11.91
CA VAL A 47 -8.26 -0.89 -11.79
C VAL A 47 -8.95 -0.38 -13.04
N GLN A 48 -9.52 -1.29 -13.83
CA GLN A 48 -10.17 -0.95 -15.09
C GLN A 48 -11.44 -0.11 -14.89
N GLY A 49 -11.66 0.86 -15.79
CA GLY A 49 -12.95 1.55 -15.96
C GLY A 49 -13.10 2.92 -15.30
N ALA A 50 -12.07 3.48 -14.66
CA ALA A 50 -12.12 4.83 -14.08
C ALA A 50 -11.28 5.85 -14.88
N LEU A 51 -11.89 6.94 -15.33
CA LEU A 51 -11.18 8.03 -16.03
C LEU A 51 -10.04 8.67 -15.20
N CYS A 52 -10.13 8.57 -13.87
CA CYS A 52 -9.09 9.05 -12.96
C CYS A 52 -7.75 8.31 -13.14
N HIS A 53 -7.77 7.09 -13.68
CA HIS A 53 -6.60 6.27 -13.92
C HIS A 53 -5.93 6.55 -15.28
N ALA A 54 -6.51 7.45 -16.09
CA ALA A 54 -6.03 7.75 -17.43
C ALA A 54 -4.52 8.07 -17.50
N PRO A 55 -3.90 8.82 -16.56
CA PRO A 55 -2.45 9.06 -16.62
C PRO A 55 -1.61 7.77 -16.54
N LEU A 56 -1.99 6.83 -15.67
CA LEU A 56 -1.28 5.56 -15.51
C LEU A 56 -1.48 4.67 -16.75
N GLN A 57 -2.72 4.63 -17.26
CA GLN A 57 -3.04 3.90 -18.49
C GLN A 57 -2.27 4.45 -19.70
N VAL A 58 -2.18 5.79 -19.84
CA VAL A 58 -1.40 6.41 -20.91
C VAL A 58 0.08 6.07 -20.78
N ALA A 59 0.65 6.06 -19.58
CA ALA A 59 2.05 5.68 -19.38
C ALA A 59 2.33 4.24 -19.81
N MET A 60 1.42 3.31 -19.48
CA MET A 60 1.49 1.90 -19.90
C MET A 60 1.33 1.74 -21.42
N GLU A 61 0.32 2.38 -22.02
CA GLU A 61 -0.01 2.23 -23.45
C GLU A 61 0.97 2.97 -24.38
N LYS A 62 1.63 4.03 -23.90
CA LYS A 62 2.61 4.80 -24.68
C LYS A 62 4.04 4.32 -24.52
N GLY A 63 4.29 3.33 -23.66
CA GLY A 63 5.63 2.78 -23.44
C GLY A 63 6.54 3.68 -22.59
N TYR A 64 6.00 4.63 -21.83
CA TYR A 64 6.83 5.55 -21.04
C TYR A 64 7.63 4.85 -19.93
N LEU A 65 7.12 3.74 -19.40
CA LEU A 65 7.87 2.92 -18.45
C LEU A 65 9.07 2.23 -19.14
N ASP A 66 8.88 1.76 -20.37
CA ASP A 66 9.93 1.11 -21.17
C ASP A 66 10.99 2.11 -21.61
N ASP A 67 10.58 3.33 -22.00
CA ASP A 67 11.47 4.44 -22.38
C ASP A 67 12.40 4.84 -21.23
N GLU A 68 11.95 4.72 -19.98
CA GLU A 68 12.74 4.95 -18.76
C GLU A 68 13.55 3.72 -18.32
N GLY A 69 13.52 2.63 -19.10
CA GLY A 69 14.25 1.39 -18.81
C GLY A 69 13.70 0.60 -17.62
N ILE A 70 12.43 0.80 -17.26
CA ILE A 70 11.78 0.11 -16.15
C ILE A 70 11.21 -1.20 -16.68
N LYS A 71 11.62 -2.34 -16.10
CA LYS A 71 10.90 -3.60 -16.28
C LYS A 71 9.65 -3.62 -15.44
N TRP A 72 8.51 -3.90 -16.06
CA TRP A 72 7.22 -3.85 -15.38
C TRP A 72 6.26 -4.91 -15.92
N GLU A 73 5.27 -5.24 -15.10
CA GLU A 73 4.10 -6.00 -15.51
C GLU A 73 2.82 -5.34 -15.00
N ARG A 74 1.76 -5.42 -15.80
CA ARG A 74 0.44 -4.96 -15.40
C ARG A 74 -0.24 -6.02 -14.54
N VAL A 75 -0.75 -5.60 -13.38
CA VAL A 75 -1.59 -6.44 -12.53
C VAL A 75 -2.99 -5.83 -12.46
N ASP A 76 -3.93 -6.45 -13.15
CA ASP A 76 -5.35 -6.09 -13.04
C ASP A 76 -5.97 -6.79 -11.82
N PHE A 77 -6.70 -6.04 -11.00
CA PHE A 77 -7.39 -6.59 -9.84
C PHE A 77 -8.83 -6.06 -9.70
N GLY A 78 -9.72 -6.93 -9.19
CA GLY A 78 -11.12 -6.61 -8.93
C GLY A 78 -11.24 -5.50 -7.89
N GLY A 79 -11.62 -4.30 -8.34
CA GLY A 79 -11.39 -3.05 -7.63
C GLY A 79 -12.23 -2.84 -6.37
N SER A 80 -11.53 -2.65 -5.24
CA SER A 80 -11.83 -1.62 -4.23
C SER A 80 -10.74 -1.50 -3.17
N ASP A 81 -9.89 -2.53 -3.03
CA ASP A 81 -8.92 -2.67 -1.95
C ASP A 81 -7.47 -2.70 -2.47
N ILE A 82 -7.06 -1.58 -3.08
CA ILE A 82 -5.66 -1.36 -3.47
C ILE A 82 -4.71 -1.45 -2.27
N GLN A 83 -5.20 -1.18 -1.06
CA GLN A 83 -4.42 -1.27 0.16
C GLN A 83 -4.10 -2.73 0.52
N ALA A 84 -5.06 -3.65 0.37
CA ALA A 84 -4.79 -5.08 0.50
C ALA A 84 -3.84 -5.59 -0.60
N ALA A 85 -3.98 -5.12 -1.84
CA ALA A 85 -3.08 -5.48 -2.93
C ALA A 85 -1.63 -5.02 -2.65
N LEU A 86 -1.43 -3.79 -2.19
CA LEU A 86 -0.13 -3.26 -1.78
C LEU A 86 0.40 -4.00 -0.53
N GLY A 87 -0.45 -4.18 0.49
CA GLY A 87 -0.05 -4.79 1.76
C GLY A 87 0.28 -6.27 1.68
N SER A 88 -0.30 -6.99 0.72
CA SER A 88 0.02 -8.40 0.43
C SER A 88 1.23 -8.57 -0.50
N GLY A 89 1.74 -7.48 -1.09
CA GLY A 89 2.76 -7.54 -2.13
C GLY A 89 2.25 -8.08 -3.47
N MET A 90 0.94 -8.11 -3.70
CA MET A 90 0.38 -8.45 -5.01
C MET A 90 0.77 -7.42 -6.07
N ILE A 91 0.86 -6.15 -5.68
CA ILE A 91 1.33 -5.03 -6.51
C ILE A 91 2.37 -4.25 -5.74
N ASP A 92 3.31 -3.63 -6.45
CA ASP A 92 4.37 -2.81 -5.84
C ASP A 92 3.99 -1.33 -5.84
N CYS A 93 3.26 -0.90 -6.86
CA CYS A 93 2.72 0.44 -6.95
C CYS A 93 1.33 0.44 -7.59
N GLY A 94 0.58 1.50 -7.32
CA GLY A 94 -0.69 1.74 -7.99
C GLY A 94 -1.23 3.12 -7.65
N PHE A 95 -2.42 3.40 -8.14
CA PHE A 95 -3.07 4.68 -8.00
C PHE A 95 -4.34 4.59 -7.16
N GLY A 96 -4.54 5.56 -6.28
CA GLY A 96 -5.77 5.68 -5.50
C GLY A 96 -5.96 7.07 -4.91
N LEU A 97 -7.13 7.31 -4.35
CA LEU A 97 -7.45 8.58 -3.71
C LEU A 97 -6.76 8.67 -2.34
N VAL A 98 -5.98 9.73 -2.11
CA VAL A 98 -5.12 9.93 -0.92
C VAL A 98 -5.80 9.59 0.42
N GLY A 99 -7.05 9.99 0.61
CA GLY A 99 -7.79 9.76 1.85
C GLY A 99 -7.97 8.28 2.20
N LYS A 100 -7.90 7.39 1.22
CA LYS A 100 -7.96 5.93 1.42
C LYS A 100 -6.65 5.34 1.98
N PHE A 101 -5.54 6.06 1.89
CA PHE A 101 -4.22 5.58 2.31
C PHE A 101 -3.77 6.12 3.67
N ILE A 102 -4.27 7.28 4.10
CA ILE A 102 -3.84 7.93 5.35
C ILE A 102 -4.02 7.00 6.55
N GLN A 103 -5.24 6.49 6.78
CA GLN A 103 -5.51 5.63 7.93
C GLN A 103 -4.73 4.31 7.89
N PRO A 104 -4.65 3.57 6.77
CA PRO A 104 -3.80 2.39 6.68
C PRO A 104 -2.31 2.67 6.97
N ILE A 105 -1.75 3.77 6.46
CA ILE A 105 -0.37 4.18 6.75
C ILE A 105 -0.19 4.44 8.25
N GLU A 106 -1.11 5.20 8.87
CA GLU A 106 -1.09 5.44 10.32
C GLU A 106 -1.17 4.14 11.13
N ASN A 107 -1.89 3.13 10.62
CA ASN A 107 -2.01 1.80 11.21
C ASN A 107 -0.80 0.89 10.95
N GLY A 108 0.27 1.39 10.31
CA GLY A 108 1.53 0.66 10.09
C GLY A 108 1.62 -0.08 8.76
N LEU A 109 0.71 0.15 7.82
CA LEU A 109 0.87 -0.35 6.45
C LEU A 109 2.09 0.31 5.81
N ASN A 110 3.11 -0.50 5.47
CA ASN A 110 4.36 -0.03 4.89
C ASN A 110 4.16 0.38 3.42
N MET A 111 3.68 1.60 3.20
CA MET A 111 3.52 2.21 1.88
C MET A 111 3.95 3.68 1.92
N VAL A 112 4.36 4.19 0.77
CA VAL A 112 4.76 5.59 0.60
C VAL A 112 3.97 6.22 -0.54
N ILE A 113 3.52 7.45 -0.34
CA ILE A 113 2.90 8.26 -1.40
C ILE A 113 4.01 9.00 -2.13
N THR A 114 4.22 8.69 -3.41
CA THR A 114 5.33 9.24 -4.20
C THR A 114 4.96 10.52 -4.93
N SER A 115 3.74 10.59 -5.48
CA SER A 115 3.29 11.73 -6.27
C SER A 115 1.77 11.86 -6.31
N GLY A 116 1.28 13.06 -6.59
CA GLY A 116 -0.12 13.32 -6.92
C GLY A 116 -0.34 13.27 -8.43
N MET A 117 -1.26 12.42 -8.89
CA MET A 117 -1.56 12.31 -10.33
C MET A 117 -2.48 13.42 -10.84
N HIS A 118 -3.57 13.70 -10.13
CA HIS A 118 -4.51 14.76 -10.47
C HIS A 118 -5.39 15.12 -9.25
N THR A 119 -6.21 16.16 -9.39
CA THR A 119 -7.14 16.59 -8.34
C THR A 119 -8.55 16.81 -8.91
N GLY A 120 -9.52 17.00 -8.02
CA GLY A 120 -10.86 17.48 -8.38
C GLY A 120 -11.85 16.42 -8.89
N CYS A 121 -11.47 15.14 -8.96
CA CYS A 121 -12.36 14.07 -9.43
C CYS A 121 -13.49 13.70 -8.45
N THR A 122 -13.28 13.90 -7.15
CA THR A 122 -14.32 13.69 -6.15
C THR A 122 -15.25 14.90 -6.08
N LYS A 123 -16.56 14.66 -6.27
CA LYS A 123 -17.61 15.69 -6.20
C LYS A 123 -18.75 15.26 -5.28
N LEU A 124 -19.37 16.22 -4.62
CA LEU A 124 -20.67 16.02 -3.97
C LEU A 124 -21.75 16.22 -5.03
N LEU A 125 -22.61 15.22 -5.17
CA LEU A 125 -23.71 15.24 -6.12
C LEU A 125 -25.02 15.12 -5.35
N VAL A 126 -26.02 15.87 -5.80
CA VAL A 126 -27.39 15.79 -5.32
C VAL A 126 -28.31 15.58 -6.51
N ARG A 127 -29.48 15.01 -6.27
CA ARG A 127 -30.49 14.94 -7.31
C ARG A 127 -30.98 16.34 -7.65
N ALA A 128 -31.29 16.57 -8.92
CA ALA A 128 -31.85 17.83 -9.39
C ALA A 128 -33.15 18.23 -8.66
N ASP A 129 -33.94 17.25 -8.21
CA ASP A 129 -35.21 17.45 -7.50
C ASP A 129 -35.09 17.37 -5.96
N SER A 130 -33.88 17.43 -5.41
CA SER A 130 -33.66 17.29 -3.96
C SER A 130 -33.94 18.55 -3.13
N GLY A 131 -34.07 19.71 -3.78
CA GLY A 131 -34.15 21.02 -3.10
C GLY A 131 -32.89 21.40 -2.32
N ILE A 132 -31.77 20.71 -2.53
CA ILE A 132 -30.46 21.05 -1.96
C ILE A 132 -29.71 21.94 -2.94
N GLU A 133 -29.47 23.19 -2.55
CA GLU A 133 -28.81 24.19 -3.40
C GLU A 133 -27.42 24.54 -2.89
N SER A 134 -27.12 24.21 -1.63
CA SER A 134 -25.84 24.52 -1.00
C SER A 134 -25.33 23.39 -0.10
N VAL A 135 -24.04 23.45 0.24
CA VAL A 135 -23.44 22.52 1.22
C VAL A 135 -24.09 22.67 2.60
N ALA A 136 -24.65 23.84 2.94
CA ALA A 136 -25.30 24.06 4.22
C ALA A 136 -26.57 23.21 4.38
N ASP A 137 -27.28 22.94 3.28
CA ASP A 137 -28.53 22.15 3.27
C ASP A 137 -28.28 20.65 3.49
N LEU A 138 -27.01 20.22 3.42
CA LEU A 138 -26.59 18.86 3.75
C LEU A 138 -26.46 18.61 5.25
N LYS A 139 -26.54 19.64 6.10
CA LYS A 139 -26.49 19.46 7.56
C LYS A 139 -27.64 18.58 8.05
N GLY A 140 -27.30 17.54 8.81
CA GLY A 140 -28.27 16.57 9.32
C GLY A 140 -28.83 15.62 8.26
N ARG A 141 -28.37 15.69 7.01
CA ARG A 141 -28.72 14.73 5.95
C ARG A 141 -27.78 13.53 5.95
N THR A 142 -28.27 12.40 5.46
CA THR A 142 -27.44 11.22 5.18
C THR A 142 -26.75 11.41 3.83
N ILE A 143 -25.42 11.24 3.79
CA ILE A 143 -24.61 11.34 2.56
C ILE A 143 -24.07 9.94 2.23
N GLY A 144 -24.35 9.46 1.02
CA GLY A 144 -23.82 8.19 0.52
C GLY A 144 -22.34 8.31 0.12
N VAL A 145 -21.52 7.37 0.56
CA VAL A 145 -20.09 7.27 0.25
C VAL A 145 -19.71 5.81 0.05
N SER A 146 -18.59 5.54 -0.63
CA SER A 146 -18.13 4.16 -0.84
C SER A 146 -17.62 3.50 0.44
N SER A 147 -17.01 4.26 1.36
CA SER A 147 -16.65 3.82 2.71
C SER A 147 -16.42 5.03 3.64
N LEU A 148 -16.42 4.83 4.96
CA LEU A 148 -16.19 5.93 5.90
C LEU A 148 -14.75 6.45 5.93
N ALA A 149 -13.80 5.60 5.50
CA ALA A 149 -12.38 5.93 5.34
C ALA A 149 -12.06 6.40 3.91
N SER A 150 -13.07 6.65 3.08
CA SER A 150 -12.87 7.02 1.69
C SER A 150 -12.60 8.53 1.53
N SER A 151 -12.02 8.90 0.39
CA SER A 151 -11.76 10.31 0.09
C SER A 151 -13.06 11.10 -0.13
N GLU A 152 -14.13 10.44 -0.58
CA GLU A 152 -15.48 11.00 -0.69
C GLU A 152 -16.01 11.40 0.69
N ALA A 153 -15.85 10.54 1.70
CA ALA A 153 -16.27 10.84 3.08
C ALA A 153 -15.47 12.00 3.68
N ILE A 154 -14.16 12.04 3.46
CA ILE A 154 -13.31 13.15 3.92
C ILE A 154 -13.68 14.44 3.21
N THR A 155 -13.93 14.40 1.90
CA THR A 155 -14.36 15.56 1.11
C THR A 155 -15.70 16.10 1.61
N ALA A 156 -16.68 15.23 1.86
CA ALA A 156 -17.98 15.60 2.42
C ALA A 156 -17.85 16.26 3.80
N LYS A 157 -17.07 15.64 4.71
CA LYS A 157 -16.80 16.19 6.05
C LYS A 157 -16.12 17.54 5.98
N ARG A 158 -15.11 17.70 5.11
CA ARG A 158 -14.38 18.96 4.92
C ARG A 158 -15.28 20.07 4.38
N ALA A 159 -16.15 19.76 3.41
CA ALA A 159 -17.11 20.71 2.87
C ALA A 159 -18.08 21.19 3.96
N LEU A 160 -18.64 20.27 4.74
CA LEU A 160 -19.52 20.59 5.86
C LEU A 160 -18.83 21.37 6.99
N TRP A 161 -17.55 21.11 7.23
CA TRP A 161 -16.77 21.83 8.26
C TRP A 161 -16.61 23.32 7.96
N GLN A 162 -16.57 23.70 6.68
CA GLN A 162 -16.49 25.10 6.26
C GLN A 162 -17.80 25.87 6.48
N VAL A 163 -18.90 25.17 6.76
CA VAL A 163 -20.19 25.80 7.05
C VAL A 163 -20.24 26.20 8.53
N PRO A 164 -20.45 27.48 8.89
CA PRO A 164 -20.46 27.95 10.27
C PRO A 164 -21.36 27.09 11.16
N ARG A 165 -20.88 26.69 12.35
CA ARG A 165 -21.74 26.09 13.38
C ARG A 165 -22.67 27.19 13.88
N ARG A 166 -23.98 27.00 13.70
CA ARG A 166 -24.99 27.83 14.37
C ARG A 166 -25.09 27.41 15.82
#